data_AF-A0A4Y9YXR5-F1
#
_entry.id   AF-A0A4Y9YXR5-F1
#
_cell.length_a   1.000
_cell.length_b   1.000
_cell.length_c   1.000
_cell.angle_alpha   90.00
_cell.angle_beta   90.00
_cell.angle_gamma   90.00
#
_symmetry.space_group_name_H-M   'P 1'
#
loop_
_entity.id
_entity.type
_entity.pdbx_description
1 polymer ?
#
loop_
_entity_poly.entity_id
_entity_poly.type
_entity_poly.pdbx_seq_one_letter_code
_entity_poly.pdbx_strand_id
1 'polypeptide(L)'
;MIHAVIIFNTSGVPRLTKFYTPIHRSSQALVRRIYSLISTRTGGLCNFLDAPELEDFLGQKDEGEKLRVVYRSYATLHFVFVVDSAESELGILDLIQACY
;
A
#
# COMPACT_ATOMS: atom_id res chain seq x y z
N MET A 1 -2.98 11.64 -4.76
CA MET A 1 -4.25 10.88 -4.86
C MET A 1 -4.09 9.49 -4.23
N ILE A 2 -5.18 8.85 -3.78
CA ILE A 2 -5.17 7.42 -3.37
C ILE A 2 -5.36 6.54 -4.60
N HIS A 3 -4.39 5.65 -4.86
CA HIS A 3 -4.40 4.73 -6.01
C HIS A 3 -5.07 3.39 -5.68
N ALA A 4 -4.78 2.85 -4.49
CA ALA A 4 -5.28 1.56 -4.06
C ALA A 4 -5.37 1.46 -2.53
N VAL A 5 -6.30 0.64 -2.06
CA VAL A 5 -6.46 0.25 -0.65
C VAL A 5 -6.49 -1.26 -0.59
N ILE A 6 -5.60 -1.82 0.21
CA ILE A 6 -5.39 -3.26 0.33
C ILE A 6 -5.34 -3.62 1.81
N ILE A 7 -6.11 -4.64 2.19
CA ILE A 7 -6.07 -5.22 3.52
C ILE A 7 -5.76 -6.69 3.37
N PHE A 8 -4.72 -7.17 4.04
CA PHE A 8 -4.38 -8.60 4.08
C PHE A 8 -4.01 -9.03 5.50
N ASN A 9 -4.07 -10.33 5.76
CA ASN A 9 -3.66 -10.87 7.05
C ASN A 9 -2.13 -11.15 7.11
N THR A 10 -1.63 -11.53 8.28
CA THR A 10 -0.23 -11.95 8.47
C THR A 10 0.20 -13.19 7.69
N SER A 11 -0.72 -13.85 6.98
CA SER A 11 -0.43 -14.98 6.07
C SER A 11 -0.43 -14.57 4.59
N GLY A 12 -0.62 -13.27 4.28
CA GLY A 12 -0.63 -12.74 2.92
C GLY A 12 -1.94 -12.98 2.16
N VAL A 13 -3.01 -13.39 2.86
CA VAL A 13 -4.34 -13.56 2.28
C VAL A 13 -5.04 -12.21 2.22
N PRO A 14 -5.35 -11.67 1.03
CA PRO A 14 -6.10 -10.43 0.90
C PRO A 14 -7.53 -10.61 1.42
N ARG A 15 -7.95 -9.68 2.27
CA ARG A 15 -9.32 -9.55 2.79
C ARG A 15 -10.09 -8.46 2.06
N LEU A 16 -9.39 -7.42 1.62
CA LEU A 16 -9.96 -6.34 0.81
C LEU A 16 -8.91 -5.85 -0.18
N THR A 17 -9.33 -5.65 -1.42
CA THR A 17 -8.52 -5.05 -2.47
C THR A 17 -9.42 -4.11 -3.26
N LYS A 18 -9.18 -2.81 -3.13
CA LYS A 18 -9.89 -1.75 -3.84
C LYS A 18 -8.88 -0.95 -4.62
N PHE A 19 -9.12 -0.82 -5.92
CA PHE A 19 -8.28 -0.02 -6.81
C PHE A 19 -9.11 1.15 -7.32
N TYR A 20 -8.59 2.36 -7.12
CA TYR A 20 -9.20 3.60 -7.62
C TYR A 20 -8.59 4.02 -8.95
N THR A 21 -7.38 3.53 -9.22
CA THR A 21 -6.71 3.67 -10.51
C THR A 21 -6.65 2.33 -11.24
N PRO A 22 -6.69 2.35 -12.58
CA PRO A 22 -6.59 1.13 -13.38
C PRO A 22 -5.22 0.48 -13.18
N ILE A 23 -5.23 -0.82 -12.92
CA ILE A 23 -4.01 -1.62 -12.76
C ILE A 23 -3.59 -2.11 -14.15
N HIS A 24 -2.31 -1.94 -14.49
CA HIS A 24 -1.77 -2.39 -15.77
C HIS A 24 -1.34 -3.87 -15.74
N ARG A 25 -0.87 -4.32 -14.57
CA ARG A 25 -0.42 -5.71 -14.30
C ARG A 25 -1.46 -6.47 -13.46
N SER A 26 -1.09 -7.67 -13.00
CA SER A 26 -1.93 -8.49 -12.13
C SER A 26 -2.05 -7.92 -10.71
N SER A 27 -3.28 -7.70 -10.25
CA SER A 27 -3.59 -7.28 -8.87
C SER A 27 -3.06 -8.25 -7.82
N GLN A 28 -3.08 -9.56 -8.10
CA GLN A 28 -2.56 -10.57 -7.17
C GLN A 28 -1.05 -10.50 -7.03
N ALA A 29 -0.33 -10.18 -8.11
CA ALA A 29 1.12 -10.02 -8.07
C ALA A 29 1.51 -8.78 -7.23
N LEU A 30 0.76 -7.68 -7.38
CA LEU A 30 0.93 -6.47 -6.57
C LEU A 30 0.76 -6.76 -5.07
N VAL A 31 -0.34 -7.43 -4.69
CA VAL A 31 -0.62 -7.78 -3.28
C VAL A 31 0.49 -8.65 -2.70
N ARG A 32 0.96 -9.66 -3.44
CA ARG A 32 2.06 -10.52 -3.00
C ARG A 32 3.36 -9.73 -2.81
N ARG A 33 3.64 -8.77 -3.70
CA ARG A 33 4.84 -7.94 -3.59
C ARG A 33 4.79 -7.05 -2.34
N ILE A 34 3.67 -6.36 -2.13
CA ILE A 34 3.42 -5.55 -0.92
C ILE A 34 3.53 -6.40 0.34
N TYR A 35 2.95 -7.59 0.35
CA TYR A 35 3.07 -8.51 1.47
C TYR A 35 4.53 -8.89 1.75
N SER A 36 5.35 -9.15 0.73
CA SER A 36 6.78 -9.45 0.92
C SER A 36 7.56 -8.27 1.50
N LEU A 37 7.21 -7.03 1.15
CA LEU A 37 7.83 -5.81 1.69
C LEU A 37 7.46 -5.58 3.17
N ILE A 38 6.22 -5.89 3.55
CA ILE A 38 5.72 -5.64 4.91
C ILE A 38 6.05 -6.81 5.85
N SER A 39 5.94 -8.06 5.41
CA SER A 39 6.17 -9.26 6.23
C SER A 39 7.62 -9.40 6.74
N THR A 40 8.58 -8.80 6.04
CA THR A 40 9.99 -8.76 6.45
C THR A 40 10.28 -7.69 7.51
N ARG A 41 9.34 -6.77 7.75
CA ARG A 41 9.53 -5.62 8.64
C ARG A 41 8.93 -5.89 10.03
N THR A 42 9.71 -5.61 11.07
CA THR A 42 9.29 -5.79 12.47
C THR A 42 8.37 -4.67 12.93
N GLY A 43 7.49 -4.94 13.92
CA GLY A 43 6.38 -4.08 14.38
C GLY A 43 6.72 -2.74 15.06
N GLY A 44 7.91 -2.18 14.82
CA GLY A 44 8.32 -0.85 15.30
C GLY A 44 9.00 0.02 14.24
N LEU A 45 9.01 -0.44 12.98
CA LEU A 45 9.59 0.30 11.86
C LEU A 45 8.61 1.32 11.28
N CYS A 46 9.14 2.19 10.42
CA CYS A 46 8.37 3.22 9.75
C CYS A 46 7.18 2.65 8.97
N ASN A 47 6.01 3.29 9.14
CA ASN A 47 4.74 3.01 8.45
C ASN A 47 4.73 3.49 6.98
N PHE A 48 5.81 4.11 6.52
CA PHE A 48 5.95 4.66 5.19
C PHE A 48 7.01 3.88 4.41
N LEU A 49 6.69 3.59 3.16
CA LEU A 49 7.50 2.82 2.23
C LEU A 49 7.47 3.53 0.87
N ASP A 50 8.62 4.01 0.41
CA ASP A 50 8.79 4.34 -1.00
C ASP A 50 8.85 3.02 -1.78
N ALA A 51 7.96 2.86 -2.76
CA ALA A 51 7.83 1.62 -3.51
C ALA A 51 7.83 1.90 -5.02
N PRO A 52 8.96 2.38 -5.58
CA PRO A 52 9.07 2.68 -7.02
C PRO A 52 8.83 1.44 -7.89
N GLU A 53 9.09 0.26 -7.35
CA GLU A 53 8.80 -1.02 -8.01
C GLU A 53 7.30 -1.30 -8.23
N LEU A 54 6.39 -0.59 -7.55
CA LEU A 54 4.95 -0.69 -7.79
C LEU A 54 4.48 0.18 -8.97
N GLU A 55 5.29 1.13 -9.42
CA GLU A 55 4.96 2.03 -10.54
C GLU A 55 4.74 1.26 -11.85
N ASP A 56 5.52 0.20 -12.12
CA ASP A 56 5.31 -0.69 -13.28
C ASP A 56 3.96 -1.41 -13.24
N PHE A 57 3.40 -1.65 -12.04
CA PHE A 57 2.12 -2.34 -11.89
C PHE A 57 0.92 -1.41 -12.11
N LEU A 58 1.06 -0.13 -11.79
CA LEU A 58 0.03 0.89 -11.94
C LEU A 58 0.12 1.63 -13.28
N GLY A 59 1.20 1.43 -14.04
CA GLY A 59 1.37 2.02 -15.37
C GLY A 59 1.74 3.50 -15.33
N GLN A 60 2.05 4.06 -14.16
CA GLN A 60 2.64 5.39 -14.02
C GLN A 60 4.12 5.28 -14.40
N LYS A 61 4.47 5.81 -15.57
CA LYS A 61 5.84 5.88 -16.09
C LYS A 61 6.30 7.34 -16.24
N ASP A 62 5.59 8.27 -15.61
CA ASP A 62 5.93 9.68 -15.63
C ASP A 62 6.97 9.97 -14.55
N GLU A 63 8.10 10.54 -14.96
CA GLU A 63 9.33 10.80 -14.18
C GLU A 63 9.15 11.72 -12.93
N GLY A 64 7.93 12.01 -12.52
CA GLY A 64 7.61 12.95 -11.43
C GLY A 64 6.67 12.43 -10.32
N GLU A 65 5.87 11.39 -10.55
CA GLU A 65 4.86 10.92 -9.57
C GLU A 65 5.39 9.72 -8.79
N LYS A 66 6.12 10.00 -7.69
CA LYS A 66 6.64 8.94 -6.82
C LYS A 66 5.51 8.31 -6.01
N LEU A 67 5.33 7.00 -6.16
CA LEU A 67 4.37 6.27 -5.34
C LEU A 67 4.90 5.98 -3.94
N ARG A 68 4.06 6.26 -2.94
CA ARG A 68 4.29 5.89 -1.54
C ARG A 68 3.24 4.90 -1.05
N VAL A 69 3.72 3.98 -0.24
CA VAL A 69 2.91 2.99 0.46
C VAL A 69 2.88 3.36 1.94
N VAL A 70 1.69 3.69 2.41
CA VAL A 70 1.43 3.92 3.84
C VAL A 70 0.74 2.68 4.37
N TYR A 71 1.29 2.07 5.42
CA TYR A 71 0.70 0.87 6.01
C TYR A 71 0.67 0.93 7.53
N ARG A 72 -0.27 0.19 8.12
CA ARG A 72 -0.32 -0.03 9.56
C ARG A 72 -0.84 -1.42 9.87
N SER A 73 -0.17 -2.08 10.80
CA SER A 73 -0.54 -3.42 11.26
C SER A 73 -1.37 -3.33 12.54
N TYR A 74 -2.56 -3.90 12.52
CA TYR A 74 -3.44 -4.05 13.67
C TYR A 74 -3.66 -5.53 13.95
N ALA A 75 -3.06 -6.03 15.02
CA ALA A 75 -3.09 -7.44 15.42
C ALA A 75 -2.73 -8.38 14.25
N THR A 76 -3.73 -8.99 13.61
CA THR A 76 -3.57 -9.98 12.53
C THR A 76 -3.83 -9.42 11.13
N LEU A 77 -4.18 -8.14 11.00
CA LEU A 77 -4.50 -7.46 9.74
C LEU A 77 -3.51 -6.35 9.44
N HIS A 78 -3.19 -6.15 8.17
CA HIS A 78 -2.31 -5.11 7.68
C HIS A 78 -3.13 -4.26 6.71
N PHE A 79 -3.28 -2.99 7.05
CA PHE A 79 -3.99 -2.00 6.27
C PHE A 79 -2.96 -1.24 5.46
N VAL A 80 -3.11 -1.25 4.14
CA VAL A 80 -2.14 -0.69 3.21
C VAL A 80 -2.84 0.24 2.24
N PHE A 81 -2.29 1.43 2.10
CA PHE A 81 -2.75 2.48 1.20
C PHE A 81 -1.62 2.83 0.25
N VAL A 82 -1.88 2.79 -1.04
CA VAL A 82 -0.96 3.26 -2.07
C VAL A 82 -1.41 4.65 -2.48
N VAL A 83 -0.53 5.64 -2.30
CA VAL A 83 -0.81 7.05 -2.51
C VAL A 83 0.31 7.72 -3.28
N ASP A 84 0.01 8.85 -3.89
CA ASP A 84 1.03 9.72 -4.47
C ASP A 84 1.85 10.41 -3.35
N SER A 85 3.12 10.69 -3.64
CA SER A 85 3.98 11.59 -2.88
C SER A 85 3.40 12.96 -2.52
N ALA A 86 2.41 13.45 -3.28
CA ALA A 86 1.70 14.69 -3.00
C ALA A 86 0.74 14.61 -1.79
N GLU A 87 0.37 13.40 -1.36
CA GLU A 87 -0.54 13.22 -0.22
C GLU A 87 0.19 13.27 1.13
N SER A 88 -0.52 13.74 2.15
CA SER A 88 0.00 13.74 3.52
C SER A 88 -0.06 12.35 4.13
N GLU A 89 1.10 11.75 4.37
CA GLU A 89 1.25 10.41 4.96
C GLU A 89 0.58 10.29 6.34
N LEU A 90 0.64 11.36 7.14
CA LEU A 90 -0.05 11.44 8.43
C LEU A 90 -1.57 11.48 8.27
N GLY A 91 -2.06 12.17 7.25
CA GLY A 91 -3.50 12.18 6.92
C GLY A 91 -4.00 10.80 6.51
N ILE A 92 -3.19 10.02 5.79
CA ILE A 92 -3.52 8.64 5.45
C ILE A 92 -3.49 7.73 6.68
N LEU A 93 -2.56 7.93 7.62
CA LEU A 93 -2.55 7.20 8.88
C LEU A 93 -3.78 7.51 9.75
N ASP A 94 -4.23 8.76 9.77
CA ASP A 94 -5.47 9.15 10.46
C ASP A 94 -6.69 8.50 9.80
N LEU A 95 -6.72 8.48 8.46
CA LEU A 95 -7.76 7.80 7.70
C LEU A 95 -7.80 6.30 7.99
N ILE A 96 -6.64 5.65 8.09
CA ILE A 96 -6.54 4.24 8.48
C ILE A 96 -7.12 4.03 9.88
N GLN A 97 -6.87 4.97 10.80
CA GLN A 97 -7.39 4.88 12.18
C GLN A 97 -8.89 5.17 12.27
N ALA A 98 -9.44 6.04 11.42
CA ALA A 98 -10.89 6.29 11.33
C ALA A 98 -11.66 5.12 10.68
N CYS A 99 -10.98 4.26 9.92
CA CYS A 99 -11.54 3.06 9.31
C CYS A 99 -11.54 1.83 10.24
N TYR A 100 -10.99 1.96 11.46
CA TYR A 100 -11.00 0.96 12.52
C TYR A 100 -12.21 1.13 13.45
#